data_AF-A0A966Q017-F1
#
_entry.id   AF-A0A966Q017-F1
#
_cell.length_a   1.000
_cell.length_b   1.000
_cell.length_c   1.000
_cell.angle_alpha   90.00
_cell.angle_beta   90.00
_cell.angle_gamma   90.00
#
_symmetry.space_group_name_H-M   'P 1'
#
loop_
_entity.id
_entity.type
_entity.pdbx_description
1 polymer ?
#
loop_
_entity_poly.entity_id
_entity_poly.type
_entity_poly.pdbx_seq_one_letter_code
_entity_poly.pdbx_strand_id
1 'polypeptide(L)'
;GGGGCYEGTSGGAGGSGIGGTGGGNSGNGGSGNTNTGSGGGGTFNGTAGSGGSGIVIIAYPTTYSAASSTTGSPTYSSSGGNHIYKFTGSGTITF
;
A
#
# COMPACT_ATOMS: atom_id res chain seq x y z
N GLY A 1 -6.56 -9.42 -0.43
CA GLY A 1 -6.04 -10.20 -1.56
C GLY A 1 -7.00 -11.28 -1.93
N GLY A 2 -6.55 -12.22 -2.74
CA GLY A 2 -7.32 -13.39 -3.19
C GLY A 2 -7.25 -14.53 -2.18
N GLY A 3 -8.28 -15.37 -2.16
CA GLY A 3 -8.32 -16.55 -1.28
C GLY A 3 -7.41 -17.67 -1.78
N GLY A 4 -6.88 -18.48 -0.85
CA GLY A 4 -6.14 -19.70 -1.20
C GLY A 4 -7.06 -20.82 -1.71
N CYS A 5 -6.47 -21.92 -2.20
CA CYS A 5 -7.22 -23.12 -2.56
C CYS A 5 -6.54 -24.41 -2.08
N TYR A 6 -7.35 -25.44 -1.79
CA TYR A 6 -6.89 -26.77 -1.34
C TYR A 6 -6.54 -27.70 -2.50
N GLU A 7 -7.35 -27.78 -3.56
CA GLU A 7 -7.16 -28.68 -4.72
C GLU A 7 -6.92 -27.96 -6.07
N GLY A 8 -6.35 -26.76 -6.03
CA GLY A 8 -6.02 -26.00 -7.24
C GLY A 8 -4.52 -25.75 -7.38
N THR A 9 -4.07 -25.64 -8.63
CA THR A 9 -2.71 -25.18 -8.94
C THR A 9 -2.52 -23.68 -8.67
N SER A 10 -3.61 -22.93 -8.45
CA SER A 10 -3.59 -21.48 -8.23
C SER A 10 -4.77 -21.03 -7.36
N GLY A 11 -4.51 -20.12 -6.42
CA GLY A 11 -5.57 -19.48 -5.63
C GLY A 11 -6.29 -18.39 -6.40
N GLY A 12 -7.28 -17.75 -5.75
CA GLY A 12 -8.06 -16.66 -6.33
C GLY A 12 -7.21 -15.42 -6.62
N ALA A 13 -7.57 -14.65 -7.64
CA ALA A 13 -6.90 -13.40 -7.93
C ALA A 13 -7.06 -12.38 -6.79
N GLY A 14 -6.07 -11.50 -6.63
CA GLY A 14 -6.18 -10.36 -5.71
C GLY A 14 -7.26 -9.38 -6.18
N GLY A 15 -8.14 -8.96 -5.27
CA GLY A 15 -9.14 -7.93 -5.56
C GLY A 15 -8.50 -6.64 -6.11
N SER A 16 -9.17 -6.04 -7.11
CA SER A 16 -8.75 -4.81 -7.80
C SER A 16 -7.38 -4.85 -8.51
N GLY A 17 -6.79 -6.03 -8.70
CA GLY A 17 -5.50 -6.20 -9.41
C GLY A 17 -4.26 -5.71 -8.65
N ILE A 18 -4.45 -5.15 -7.45
CA ILE A 18 -3.37 -4.62 -6.59
C ILE A 18 -3.19 -5.41 -5.30
N GLY A 19 -4.19 -6.24 -4.94
CA GLY A 19 -4.07 -7.17 -3.83
C GLY A 19 -3.23 -8.39 -4.18
N GLY A 20 -2.69 -9.04 -3.15
CA GLY A 20 -1.93 -10.27 -3.34
C GLY A 20 -2.78 -11.41 -3.90
N THR A 21 -2.23 -12.19 -4.83
CA THR A 21 -2.87 -13.39 -5.38
C THR A 21 -2.90 -14.52 -4.35
N GLY A 22 -3.94 -15.35 -4.36
CA GLY A 22 -4.01 -16.53 -3.51
C GLY A 22 -3.00 -17.60 -3.92
N GLY A 23 -2.42 -18.28 -2.95
CA GLY A 23 -1.58 -19.45 -3.17
C GLY A 23 -2.42 -20.70 -3.45
N GLY A 24 -1.86 -21.62 -4.25
CA GLY A 24 -2.36 -23.00 -4.37
C GLY A 24 -2.12 -23.83 -3.10
N ASN A 25 -2.37 -25.14 -3.14
CA ASN A 25 -2.30 -26.03 -1.96
C ASN A 25 -1.07 -25.79 -1.06
N SER A 26 0.13 -25.91 -1.64
CA SER A 26 1.42 -25.66 -0.99
C SER A 26 2.11 -24.38 -1.47
N GLY A 27 1.42 -23.56 -2.25
CA GLY A 27 1.95 -22.30 -2.78
C GLY A 27 1.77 -21.15 -1.78
N ASN A 28 2.74 -20.25 -1.70
CA ASN A 28 2.61 -19.05 -0.88
C ASN A 28 1.61 -18.08 -1.51
N GLY A 29 0.89 -17.33 -0.68
CA GLY A 29 0.09 -16.20 -1.13
C GLY A 29 0.99 -15.04 -1.57
N GLY A 30 0.59 -14.33 -2.62
CA GLY A 30 1.27 -13.11 -3.05
C GLY A 30 1.06 -11.97 -2.06
N SER A 31 2.04 -11.08 -1.93
CA SER A 31 1.91 -9.84 -1.15
C SER A 31 1.04 -8.81 -1.89
N GLY A 32 0.36 -7.94 -1.14
CA GLY A 32 -0.28 -6.75 -1.72
C GLY A 32 0.75 -5.76 -2.24
N ASN A 33 0.37 -4.96 -3.24
CA ASN A 33 1.26 -3.95 -3.80
C ASN A 33 1.59 -2.84 -2.79
N THR A 34 2.85 -2.43 -2.73
CA THR A 34 3.32 -1.32 -1.88
C THR A 34 2.56 -0.03 -2.15
N ASN A 35 2.30 0.76 -1.11
CA ASN A 35 1.63 2.08 -1.17
C ASN A 35 0.19 2.03 -1.72
N THR A 36 -0.51 0.92 -1.55
CA THR A 36 -1.91 0.76 -1.98
C THR A 36 -2.88 0.46 -0.84
N GLY A 37 -2.39 0.08 0.35
CA GLY A 37 -3.22 -0.39 1.46
C GLY A 37 -3.96 -1.70 1.18
N SER A 38 -3.58 -2.43 0.12
CA SER A 38 -4.24 -3.68 -0.27
C SER A 38 -3.86 -4.85 0.64
N GLY A 39 -4.76 -5.83 0.79
CA GLY A 39 -4.47 -7.05 1.55
C GLY A 39 -3.65 -8.07 0.76
N GLY A 40 -2.83 -8.87 1.44
CA GLY A 40 -2.15 -10.02 0.87
C GLY A 40 -3.09 -11.18 0.51
N GLY A 41 -2.57 -12.17 -0.18
CA GLY A 41 -3.29 -13.38 -0.60
C GLY A 41 -3.25 -14.48 0.46
N GLY A 42 -4.36 -15.23 0.58
CA GLY A 42 -4.46 -16.42 1.43
C GLY A 42 -3.86 -17.66 0.76
N THR A 43 -3.69 -18.72 1.54
CA THR A 43 -3.21 -20.04 1.09
C THR A 43 -3.71 -21.10 2.07
N PHE A 44 -3.67 -22.37 1.66
CA PHE A 44 -4.05 -23.50 2.51
C PHE A 44 -2.90 -23.95 3.41
N ASN A 45 -1.80 -24.48 2.82
CA ASN A 45 -0.63 -24.97 3.57
C ASN A 45 0.64 -24.10 3.39
N GLY A 46 0.59 -23.05 2.57
CA GLY A 46 1.74 -22.13 2.38
C GLY A 46 1.78 -21.00 3.41
N THR A 47 2.70 -20.05 3.21
CA THR A 47 2.69 -18.78 3.96
C THR A 47 1.78 -17.76 3.28
N ALA A 48 0.88 -17.13 4.04
CA ALA A 48 0.04 -16.04 3.53
C ALA A 48 0.87 -14.82 3.16
N GLY A 49 0.42 -14.09 2.13
CA GLY A 49 1.08 -12.88 1.70
C GLY A 49 0.84 -11.72 2.67
N SER A 50 1.82 -10.85 2.81
CA SER A 50 1.68 -9.63 3.61
C SER A 50 0.74 -8.62 2.94
N GLY A 51 0.07 -7.80 3.76
CA GLY A 51 -0.61 -6.60 3.26
C GLY A 51 0.39 -5.59 2.67
N GLY A 52 -0.03 -4.89 1.62
CA GLY A 52 0.71 -3.77 1.06
C GLY A 52 0.66 -2.57 2.00
N SER A 53 1.76 -1.83 2.12
CA SER A 53 1.79 -0.58 2.89
C SER A 53 0.75 0.43 2.36
N GLY A 54 0.27 1.31 3.25
CA GLY A 54 -0.49 2.49 2.86
C GLY A 54 0.39 3.65 2.44
N ILE A 55 -0.23 4.70 1.93
CA ILE A 55 0.42 5.98 1.61
C ILE A 55 -0.51 7.13 2.00
N VAL A 56 0.05 8.24 2.49
CA VAL A 56 -0.69 9.48 2.75
C VAL A 56 -0.11 10.58 1.88
N ILE A 57 -0.97 11.27 1.14
CA ILE A 57 -0.60 12.42 0.32
C ILE A 57 -1.44 13.61 0.77
N ILE A 58 -0.77 14.69 1.15
CA ILE A 58 -1.40 15.95 1.53
C ILE A 58 -1.02 16.98 0.47
N ALA A 59 -2.01 17.55 -0.21
CA ALA A 59 -1.83 18.56 -1.24
C ALA A 59 -2.68 19.79 -0.91
N TYR A 60 -2.06 20.96 -0.88
CA TYR A 60 -2.74 22.22 -0.58
C TYR A 60 -2.13 23.41 -1.32
N PRO A 61 -2.88 24.49 -1.59
CA PRO A 61 -2.41 25.59 -2.43
C PRO A 61 -1.13 26.26 -1.94
N THR A 62 -0.25 26.65 -2.85
CA THR A 62 0.96 27.43 -2.55
C THR A 62 0.68 28.88 -2.15
N THR A 63 -0.58 29.31 -2.09
CA THR A 63 -0.98 30.58 -1.49
C THR A 63 -0.89 30.56 0.03
N TYR A 64 -0.90 29.38 0.63
CA TYR A 64 -0.59 29.19 2.05
C TYR A 64 0.88 28.82 2.22
N SER A 65 1.45 29.09 3.39
CA SER A 65 2.82 28.70 3.70
C SER A 65 3.02 27.18 3.63
N ALA A 66 4.22 26.76 3.21
CA ALA A 66 4.68 25.39 3.37
C ALA A 66 4.62 24.96 4.85
N ALA A 67 4.52 23.65 5.11
CA ALA A 67 4.42 23.10 6.45
C ALA A 67 5.64 23.51 7.29
N SER A 68 5.40 23.96 8.52
CA SER A 68 6.45 24.41 9.43
C SER A 68 7.37 23.28 9.90
N SER A 69 6.86 22.04 10.00
CA SER A 69 7.68 20.88 10.33
C SER A 69 7.03 19.55 9.90
N THR A 70 7.89 18.54 9.67
CA THR A 70 7.47 17.17 9.39
C THR A 70 8.37 16.16 10.10
N THR A 71 7.82 15.02 10.50
CA THR A 71 8.60 13.83 10.90
C THR A 71 8.37 12.67 9.93
N GLY A 72 9.21 11.64 9.99
CA GLY A 72 9.08 10.47 9.10
C GLY A 72 9.58 10.70 7.67
N SER A 73 10.30 11.80 7.42
CA SER A 73 10.96 12.12 6.16
C SER A 73 10.05 12.02 4.92
N PRO A 74 8.90 12.72 4.88
CA PRO A 74 8.06 12.74 3.69
C PRO A 74 8.81 13.33 2.50
N THR A 75 8.45 12.89 1.29
CA THR A 75 8.86 13.60 0.07
C THR A 75 8.01 14.85 -0.08
N TYR A 76 8.64 16.02 -0.14
CA TYR A 76 7.98 17.27 -0.47
C TYR A 76 8.23 17.67 -1.94
N SER A 77 7.20 18.20 -2.59
CA SER A 77 7.30 18.80 -3.92
C SER A 77 6.28 19.92 -4.07
N SER A 78 6.52 20.85 -4.99
CA SER A 78 5.52 21.83 -5.42
C SER A 78 5.18 21.58 -6.89
N SER A 79 3.91 21.31 -7.17
CA SER A 79 3.44 21.07 -8.54
C SER A 79 1.96 21.43 -8.68
N GLY A 80 1.55 21.92 -9.85
CA GLY A 80 0.17 22.29 -10.13
C GLY A 80 -0.41 23.36 -9.19
N GLY A 81 0.43 24.25 -8.65
CA GLY A 81 0.01 25.28 -7.69
C GLY A 81 -0.20 24.78 -6.26
N ASN A 82 0.23 23.56 -5.93
CA ASN A 82 0.10 22.98 -4.59
C ASN A 82 1.47 22.64 -3.98
N HIS A 83 1.57 22.81 -2.66
CA HIS A 83 2.50 22.09 -1.80
C HIS A 83 2.01 20.65 -1.66
N ILE A 84 2.89 19.68 -1.91
CA ILE A 84 2.55 18.24 -1.89
C ILE A 84 3.54 17.50 -0.99
N TYR A 85 3.03 16.89 0.08
CA TYR A 85 3.78 16.04 1.00
C TYR A 85 3.32 14.59 0.88
N LYS A 86 4.26 13.68 0.65
CA LYS A 86 4.01 12.24 0.46
C LYS A 86 4.68 11.42 1.57
N PHE A 87 3.88 10.72 2.36
CA PHE A 87 4.31 9.84 3.43
C PHE A 87 4.10 8.37 3.02
N THR A 88 5.20 7.62 2.91
CA THR A 88 5.19 6.16 2.69
C THR A 88 5.49 5.38 3.98
N GLY A 89 5.54 6.07 5.11
CA GLY A 89 5.73 5.55 6.45
C GLY A 89 5.07 6.48 7.48
N SER A 90 5.16 6.13 8.76
CA SER A 90 4.59 6.93 9.85
C SER A 90 5.31 8.27 9.99
N GLY A 91 4.55 9.33 10.26
CA GLY A 91 5.08 10.66 10.46
C GLY A 91 4.00 11.65 10.87
N THR A 92 4.42 12.89 11.07
CA THR A 92 3.55 14.03 11.42
C THR A 92 3.82 15.20 10.48
N ILE A 93 2.84 16.09 10.37
CA ILE A 93 2.94 17.36 9.67
C ILE A 93 2.33 18.45 10.54
N THR A 94 3.03 19.57 10.67
CA THR A 94 2.56 20.77 11.36
C THR A 94 2.55 21.92 10.37
N PHE A 95 1.48 22.71 10.37
CA PHE A 95 1.31 23.88 9.51
C PHE A 95 1.69 25.13 10.30
#